data_AF-A0A2J7QRZ0-F1
#
_entry.id   AF-A0A2J7QRZ0-F1
#
_cell.length_a   1.000
_cell.length_b   1.000
_cell.length_c   1.000
_cell.angle_alpha   90.00
_cell.angle_beta   90.00
_cell.angle_gamma   90.00
#
_symmetry.space_group_name_H-M   'P 1'
#
loop_
_entity.id
_entity.type
_entity.pdbx_description
1 polymer ?
#
loop_
_entity_poly.entity_id
_entity_poly.type
_entity_poly.pdbx_seq_one_letter_code
_entity_poly.pdbx_strand_id
1 'polypeptide(L)'
;QEACGESALPYRTVAMWVKAFNEGCQNVADMCRPGLPSVSEEEVYALSALLESDRRHTIRELTRETGLAHTTVLHILKERLGMRKFASRCVLHDLTEMQKWLRYDTALLYHPPCSPDLSPCDFDLIPKMKEPLRGIRFRTVPEILQAVDRSIRTINTTGTAKGIL
;
A
#
# COMPACT_ATOMS: atom_id res chain seq x y z
N GLN A 1 -53.36 30.07 7.15
CA GLN A 1 -52.44 29.47 8.13
C GLN A 1 -51.05 29.59 7.56
N GLU A 2 -50.20 30.44 8.14
CA GLU A 2 -48.80 30.56 7.72
C GLU A 2 -48.01 29.42 8.36
N ALA A 3 -47.26 28.66 7.55
CA ALA A 3 -46.69 27.39 7.97
C ALA A 3 -45.39 27.50 8.78
N CYS A 4 -44.67 28.64 8.72
CA CYS A 4 -43.31 28.74 9.26
C CYS A 4 -43.02 29.91 10.23
N GLY A 5 -43.93 30.86 10.45
CA GLY A 5 -43.79 31.93 11.44
C GLY A 5 -42.39 32.57 11.49
N GLU A 6 -41.79 32.61 12.69
CA GLU A 6 -40.43 33.15 12.95
C GLU A 6 -39.28 32.29 12.39
N SER A 7 -39.55 31.03 12.04
CA SER A 7 -38.56 30.11 11.44
C SER A 7 -38.49 30.23 9.91
N ALA A 8 -39.16 31.21 9.32
CA ALA A 8 -39.15 31.46 7.88
C ALA A 8 -37.76 31.94 7.40
N LEU A 9 -37.34 31.44 6.24
CA LEU A 9 -36.11 31.92 5.61
C LEU A 9 -36.23 33.41 5.27
N PRO A 10 -35.14 34.20 5.43
CA PRO A 10 -35.14 35.59 4.99
C PRO A 10 -35.48 35.70 3.51
N TYR A 11 -36.19 36.76 3.13
CA TYR A 11 -36.62 37.00 1.75
C TYR A 11 -35.47 36.88 0.73
N ARG A 12 -34.27 37.36 1.10
CA ARG A 12 -33.07 37.29 0.25
C ARG A 12 -32.68 35.86 -0.11
N THR A 13 -32.79 34.94 0.85
CA THR A 13 -32.50 33.51 0.64
C THR A 13 -33.55 32.89 -0.27
N VAL A 14 -34.84 33.20 -0.05
CA VAL A 14 -35.94 32.73 -0.89
C VAL A 14 -35.78 33.22 -2.33
N ALA A 15 -35.50 34.49 -2.54
CA ALA A 15 -35.30 35.08 -3.87
C ALA A 15 -34.09 34.48 -4.61
N MET A 16 -32.99 34.19 -3.90
CA MET A 16 -31.84 33.47 -4.46
C MET A 16 -32.23 32.06 -4.94
N TRP A 17 -32.96 31.30 -4.11
CA TRP A 17 -33.41 29.95 -4.47
C TRP A 17 -34.40 29.97 -5.64
N VAL A 18 -35.37 30.88 -5.66
CA VAL A 18 -36.31 31.03 -6.78
C VAL A 18 -35.57 31.31 -8.08
N LYS A 19 -34.55 32.18 -8.06
CA LYS A 19 -33.70 32.43 -9.22
C LYS A 19 -32.94 31.17 -9.65
N ALA A 20 -32.31 30.46 -8.71
CA ALA A 20 -31.57 29.24 -9.01
C ALA A 20 -32.47 28.13 -9.60
N PHE A 21 -33.70 27.99 -9.11
CA PHE A 21 -34.68 27.03 -9.66
C PHE A 21 -35.13 27.42 -11.06
N ASN A 22 -35.38 28.71 -11.32
CA ASN A 22 -35.71 29.21 -12.66
C ASN A 22 -34.55 29.03 -13.66
N GLU A 23 -33.31 29.04 -13.17
CA GLU A 23 -32.09 28.75 -13.95
C GLU A 23 -31.84 27.24 -14.11
N GLY A 24 -32.73 26.38 -13.61
CA GLY A 24 -32.68 24.92 -13.79
C GLY A 24 -31.90 24.16 -12.70
N CYS A 25 -31.50 24.81 -11.61
CA CYS A 25 -30.86 24.12 -10.49
C CYS A 25 -31.88 23.31 -9.70
N GLN A 26 -31.89 21.99 -9.86
CA GLN A 26 -32.79 21.09 -9.11
C GLN A 26 -32.16 20.55 -7.81
N ASN A 27 -30.90 20.89 -7.54
CA ASN A 27 -30.19 20.41 -6.35
C ASN A 27 -30.48 21.32 -5.14
N VAL A 28 -31.03 20.74 -4.08
CA VAL A 28 -31.36 21.43 -2.82
C VAL A 28 -30.27 21.25 -1.75
N ALA A 29 -29.29 20.37 -2.00
CA ALA A 29 -28.16 20.18 -1.10
C ALA A 29 -27.18 21.37 -1.21
N ASP A 30 -26.45 21.64 -0.13
CA ASP A 30 -25.32 22.56 -0.16
C ASP A 30 -24.34 22.13 -1.26
N MET A 31 -24.09 23.03 -2.21
CA MET A 31 -23.07 22.80 -3.22
C MET A 31 -21.71 22.70 -2.54
N CYS A 32 -20.85 21.82 -3.04
CA CYS A 32 -19.47 21.74 -2.59
C CYS A 32 -18.86 23.14 -2.60
N ARG A 33 -18.53 23.66 -1.41
CA ARG A 33 -17.78 24.92 -1.32
C ARG A 33 -16.42 24.65 -1.96
N PRO A 34 -16.02 25.38 -3.01
CA PRO A 34 -14.67 25.27 -3.52
C PRO A 34 -13.74 25.71 -2.39
N GLY A 35 -13.07 24.74 -1.77
CA GLY A 35 -11.92 25.01 -0.91
C GLY A 35 -10.83 25.67 -1.74
N LEU A 36 -10.03 26.54 -1.12
CA LEU A 36 -8.82 27.07 -1.73
C LEU A 36 -7.99 25.88 -2.25
N PRO A 37 -7.60 25.81 -3.54
CA PRO A 37 -6.64 24.81 -3.98
C PRO A 37 -5.32 25.15 -3.29
N SER A 38 -5.04 24.46 -2.18
CA SER A 38 -3.82 24.64 -1.40
C SER A 38 -2.57 24.17 -2.16
N VAL A 39 -2.76 23.56 -3.33
CA VAL A 39 -1.73 22.89 -4.10
C VAL A 39 -1.90 23.22 -5.58
N SER A 40 -0.81 23.65 -6.21
CA SER A 40 -0.76 23.90 -7.66
C SER A 40 -0.43 22.62 -8.44
N GLU A 41 -0.81 22.54 -9.72
CA GLU A 41 -0.49 21.36 -10.54
C GLU A 41 1.03 21.24 -10.77
N GLU A 42 1.77 22.35 -10.75
CA GLU A 42 3.23 22.38 -10.84
C GLU A 42 3.89 21.70 -9.62
N GLU A 43 3.33 21.90 -8.43
CA GLU A 43 3.80 21.26 -7.19
C GLU A 43 3.56 19.74 -7.22
N VAL A 44 2.42 19.31 -7.76
CA VAL A 44 2.12 17.89 -7.98
C VAL A 44 3.11 17.28 -8.97
N TYR A 45 3.38 17.99 -10.07
CA TYR A 45 4.32 17.52 -11.10
C TYR A 45 5.76 17.40 -10.57
N ALA A 46 6.23 18.38 -9.80
CA ALA A 46 7.56 18.34 -9.19
C ALA A 46 7.70 17.14 -8.24
N LEU A 47 6.67 16.86 -7.42
CA LEU A 47 6.64 15.68 -6.55
C LEU A 47 6.62 14.37 -7.36
N SER A 48 5.84 14.28 -8.44
CA SER A 48 5.81 13.07 -9.26
C SER A 48 7.16 12.81 -9.94
N ALA A 49 7.84 13.84 -10.45
CA ALA A 49 9.13 13.69 -11.10
C ALA A 49 10.22 13.17 -10.15
N LEU A 50 10.23 13.66 -8.90
CA LEU A 50 11.16 13.16 -7.87
C LEU A 50 10.91 11.68 -7.54
N LEU A 51 9.64 11.28 -7.44
CA LEU A 51 9.25 9.90 -7.15
C LEU A 51 9.50 8.94 -8.31
N GLU A 52 9.44 9.42 -9.55
CA GLU A 52 9.82 8.66 -10.73
C GLU A 52 11.33 8.35 -10.74
N SER A 53 12.15 9.28 -10.23
CA SER A 53 13.60 9.08 -10.13
C SER A 53 13.98 8.08 -9.03
N ASP A 54 13.40 8.19 -7.84
CA ASP A 54 13.55 7.21 -6.77
C ASP A 54 12.29 7.13 -5.90
N ARG A 55 11.65 5.96 -5.91
CA ARG A 55 10.42 5.68 -5.14
C ARG A 55 10.66 5.55 -3.64
N ARG A 56 11.91 5.59 -3.17
CA ARG A 56 12.28 5.42 -1.76
C ARG A 56 12.45 6.74 -1.00
N HIS A 57 12.21 7.88 -1.66
CA HIS A 57 12.26 9.19 -1.01
C HIS A 57 11.41 9.25 0.25
N THR A 58 12.00 9.78 1.31
CA THR A 58 11.28 10.09 2.54
C THR A 58 10.51 11.40 2.38
N ILE A 59 9.42 11.56 3.14
CA ILE A 59 8.63 12.80 3.13
C ILE A 59 9.52 14.02 3.46
N ARG A 60 10.52 13.85 4.33
CA ARG A 60 11.46 14.91 4.69
C ARG A 60 12.37 15.33 3.53
N GLU A 61 12.83 14.37 2.71
CA GLU A 61 13.61 14.67 1.51
C GLU A 61 12.76 15.39 0.47
N LEU A 62 11.53 14.90 0.24
CA LEU A 62 10.58 15.55 -0.66
C LEU A 62 10.27 17.00 -0.23
N THR A 63 10.04 17.23 1.07
CA THR A 63 9.84 18.59 1.62
C THR A 63 11.07 19.48 1.39
N ARG A 64 12.28 18.95 1.55
CA ARG A 64 13.51 19.72 1.35
C ARG A 64 13.72 20.09 -0.12
N GLU A 65 13.40 19.19 -1.04
CA GLU A 65 13.64 19.37 -2.47
C GLU A 65 12.56 20.23 -3.13
N THR A 66 11.30 20.08 -2.70
CA THR A 66 10.17 20.83 -3.25
C THR A 66 9.90 22.14 -2.50
N GLY A 67 10.46 22.31 -1.30
CA GLY A 67 10.18 23.44 -0.41
C GLY A 67 8.76 23.43 0.21
N LEU A 68 7.99 22.37 -0.03
CA LEU A 68 6.61 22.25 0.41
C LEU A 68 6.49 21.81 1.86
N ALA A 69 5.48 22.33 2.56
CA ALA A 69 5.14 21.89 3.90
C ALA A 69 4.89 20.37 3.93
N HIS A 70 5.31 19.72 5.01
CA HIS A 70 5.19 18.28 5.18
C HIS A 70 3.74 17.77 5.05
N THR A 71 2.76 18.56 5.50
CA THR A 71 1.32 18.26 5.37
C THR A 71 0.87 18.29 3.90
N THR A 72 1.38 19.23 3.12
CA THR A 72 1.08 19.39 1.70
C THR A 72 1.62 18.22 0.89
N VAL A 73 2.89 17.84 1.12
CA VAL A 73 3.48 16.64 0.49
C VAL A 73 2.65 15.39 0.82
N LEU A 74 2.25 15.21 2.08
CA LEU A 74 1.43 14.07 2.48
C LEU A 74 0.05 14.07 1.80
N HIS A 75 -0.59 15.23 1.70
CA HIS A 75 -1.87 15.39 1.03
C HIS A 75 -1.75 15.06 -0.46
N ILE A 76 -0.72 15.53 -1.13
CA ILE A 76 -0.48 15.24 -2.56
C ILE A 76 -0.23 13.75 -2.78
N LEU A 77 0.66 13.15 -1.99
CA LEU A 77 0.97 11.72 -2.10
C LEU A 77 -0.29 10.86 -1.93
N LYS A 78 -1.16 11.19 -0.97
CA LYS A 78 -2.37 10.39 -0.67
C LYS A 78 -3.56 10.71 -1.57
N GLU A 79 -3.95 11.97 -1.63
CA GLU A 79 -5.22 12.40 -2.24
C GLU A 79 -5.10 12.67 -3.74
N ARG A 80 -3.91 13.07 -4.22
CA ARG A 80 -3.69 13.38 -5.65
C ARG A 80 -3.04 12.22 -6.39
N LEU A 81 -2.01 11.60 -5.81
CA LEU A 81 -1.25 10.51 -6.44
C LEU A 81 -1.72 9.10 -6.00
N GLY A 82 -2.59 8.99 -5.00
CA GLY A 82 -3.12 7.69 -4.54
C GLY A 82 -2.07 6.74 -3.97
N MET A 83 -0.92 7.26 -3.55
CA MET A 83 0.22 6.46 -3.12
C MET A 83 0.04 5.94 -1.71
N ARG A 84 0.52 4.70 -1.49
CA ARG A 84 0.58 4.06 -0.18
C ARG A 84 2.01 3.67 0.13
N LYS A 85 2.40 3.87 1.39
CA LYS A 85 3.71 3.42 1.86
C LYS A 85 3.73 1.90 1.95
N PHE A 86 4.62 1.29 1.19
CA PHE A 86 4.95 -0.13 1.33
C PHE A 86 6.31 -0.24 2.02
N ALA A 87 6.41 -1.12 3.02
CA ALA A 87 7.70 -1.54 3.51
C ALA A 87 8.33 -2.45 2.45
N SER A 88 9.57 -2.17 2.06
CA SER A 88 10.30 -3.07 1.16
C SER A 88 10.44 -4.45 1.83
N ARG A 89 10.20 -5.52 1.06
CA ARG A 89 10.48 -6.89 1.51
C ARG A 89 12.01 -7.03 1.62
N CYS A 90 12.51 -7.47 2.78
CA CYS A 90 13.92 -7.79 2.93
C CYS A 90 14.24 -8.98 2.02
N VAL A 91 15.14 -8.78 1.07
CA VAL A 91 15.77 -9.85 0.30
C VAL A 91 17.00 -10.29 1.08
N LEU A 92 17.17 -11.60 1.28
CA LEU A 92 18.13 -12.12 2.25
C LEU A 92 19.60 -11.95 1.83
N HIS A 93 19.93 -11.57 0.60
CA HIS A 93 21.30 -11.49 0.10
C HIS A 93 21.51 -10.34 -0.89
N ASP A 94 22.59 -9.58 -0.67
CA ASP A 94 23.19 -8.73 -1.70
C ASP A 94 23.99 -9.61 -2.64
N LEU A 95 23.52 -9.74 -3.89
CA LEU A 95 24.16 -10.60 -4.89
C LEU A 95 25.43 -9.95 -5.44
N THR A 96 26.55 -10.69 -5.44
CA THR A 96 27.81 -10.28 -6.09
C THR A 96 27.68 -10.30 -7.62
N GLU A 97 28.47 -9.49 -8.32
CA GLU A 97 28.45 -9.41 -9.80
C GLU A 97 28.63 -10.77 -10.50
N MET A 98 29.44 -11.66 -9.91
CA MET A 98 29.61 -13.03 -10.41
C MET A 98 28.33 -13.88 -10.28
N GLN A 99 27.54 -13.67 -9.22
CA GLN A 99 26.23 -14.31 -9.04
C GLN A 99 25.17 -13.75 -9.99
N LYS A 100 25.29 -12.48 -10.42
CA LYS A 100 24.43 -11.90 -11.46
C LYS A 100 24.74 -12.49 -12.83
N TRP A 101 26.02 -12.65 -13.18
CA TRP A 101 26.45 -13.25 -14.45
C TRP A 101 26.02 -14.71 -14.59
N LEU A 102 26.16 -15.51 -13.53
CA LEU A 102 25.77 -16.92 -13.55
C LEU A 102 24.26 -17.13 -13.76
N ARG A 103 23.42 -16.15 -13.39
CA ARG A 103 21.96 -16.19 -13.63
C ARG A 103 21.58 -16.03 -15.11
N TYR A 104 22.43 -15.40 -15.93
CA TYR A 104 22.15 -15.22 -17.35
C TYR A 104 22.49 -16.45 -18.21
N ASP A 105 23.40 -17.31 -17.74
CA ASP A 105 24.04 -18.32 -18.59
C ASP A 105 23.44 -19.75 -18.46
N THR A 106 22.72 -20.07 -17.38
CA THR A 106 22.33 -21.46 -17.10
C THR A 106 20.84 -21.76 -17.30
N ALA A 107 20.48 -22.17 -18.51
CA ALA A 107 19.20 -22.79 -18.88
C ALA A 107 19.19 -24.34 -18.75
N LEU A 108 20.05 -24.91 -17.90
CA LEU A 108 20.05 -26.33 -17.52
C LEU A 108 19.99 -26.42 -15.99
N LEU A 109 18.78 -26.61 -15.45
CA LEU A 109 18.38 -26.75 -14.04
C LEU A 109 19.47 -26.44 -13.00
N TYR A 110 19.81 -25.17 -12.89
CA TYR A 110 20.83 -24.63 -11.99
C TYR A 110 20.12 -24.00 -10.80
N HIS A 111 20.39 -24.47 -9.57
CA HIS A 111 20.02 -23.74 -8.35
C HIS A 111 21.11 -22.69 -8.09
N PRO A 112 20.86 -21.39 -8.28
CA PRO A 112 21.87 -20.38 -8.02
C PRO A 112 22.17 -20.36 -6.51
N PRO A 113 23.41 -20.07 -6.09
CA PRO A 113 23.73 -19.91 -4.68
C PRO A 113 22.77 -18.88 -4.05
N CYS A 114 22.13 -19.25 -2.93
CA CYS A 114 21.26 -18.37 -2.13
C CYS A 114 20.01 -17.85 -2.85
N SER A 115 19.26 -18.73 -3.53
CA SER A 115 17.96 -18.39 -4.14
C SER A 115 16.78 -19.06 -3.41
N PRO A 116 16.35 -18.55 -2.23
CA PRO A 116 15.18 -19.09 -1.53
C PRO A 116 13.88 -18.95 -2.33
N ASP A 117 13.83 -18.09 -3.35
CA ASP A 117 12.67 -17.95 -4.22
C ASP A 117 12.59 -19.02 -5.33
N LEU A 118 13.64 -19.85 -5.52
CA LEU A 118 13.73 -20.88 -6.56
C LEU A 118 13.68 -22.31 -6.01
N SER A 119 13.70 -22.46 -4.69
CA SER A 119 13.63 -23.75 -4.01
C SER A 119 12.20 -23.99 -3.55
N PRO A 120 11.51 -25.03 -4.05
CA PRO A 120 10.19 -25.46 -3.56
C PRO A 120 10.09 -25.55 -2.04
N CYS A 121 11.20 -25.93 -1.40
CA CYS A 121 11.27 -26.01 0.05
C CYS A 121 11.19 -24.63 0.73
N ASP A 122 11.87 -23.62 0.19
CA ASP A 122 12.00 -22.30 0.79
C ASP A 122 10.78 -21.40 0.56
N PHE A 123 10.15 -21.46 -0.62
CA PHE A 123 8.97 -20.63 -0.93
C PHE A 123 7.64 -21.29 -0.53
N ASP A 124 7.55 -22.62 -0.48
CA ASP A 124 6.29 -23.33 -0.24
C ASP A 124 6.25 -24.07 1.09
N LEU A 125 7.20 -24.98 1.32
CA LEU A 125 7.16 -25.90 2.46
C LEU A 125 7.49 -25.20 3.79
N ILE A 126 8.60 -24.48 3.86
CA ILE A 126 9.08 -23.83 5.09
C ILE A 126 8.09 -22.78 5.60
N PRO A 127 7.51 -21.89 4.77
CA PRO A 127 6.48 -20.96 5.22
C PRO A 127 5.25 -21.67 5.79
N LYS A 128 4.73 -22.70 5.11
CA LYS A 128 3.56 -23.47 5.56
C LYS A 128 3.82 -24.25 6.84
N MET A 129 5.03 -24.75 7.02
CA MET A 129 5.46 -25.42 8.25
C MET A 129 5.63 -24.43 9.41
N LYS A 130 6.18 -23.25 9.14
CA LYS A 130 6.53 -22.25 10.17
C LYS A 130 5.34 -21.43 10.64
N GLU A 131 4.35 -21.17 9.79
CA GLU A 131 3.18 -20.36 10.15
C GLU A 131 2.42 -20.89 11.39
N PRO A 132 2.08 -22.19 11.53
CA PRO A 132 1.42 -22.70 12.73
C PRO A 132 2.33 -22.70 13.98
N LEU A 133 3.64 -22.54 13.81
CA LEU A 133 4.61 -22.45 14.90
C LEU A 133 4.90 -20.99 15.31
N ARG A 134 4.39 -20.01 14.55
CA ARG A 134 4.67 -18.60 14.73
C ARG A 134 4.08 -18.10 16.06
N GLY A 135 4.93 -17.47 16.87
CA GLY A 135 4.53 -16.92 18.17
C GLY A 135 4.51 -17.92 19.33
N ILE A 136 4.74 -19.21 19.08
CA ILE A 136 4.86 -20.23 20.11
C ILE A 136 6.28 -20.19 20.71
N ARG A 137 6.37 -20.22 22.04
CA ARG A 137 7.65 -20.33 22.76
C ARG A 137 7.85 -21.76 23.25
N PHE A 138 8.79 -22.46 22.64
CA PHE A 138 9.21 -23.79 23.08
C PHE A 138 10.27 -23.67 24.16
N ARG A 139 10.15 -24.46 25.23
CA ARG A 139 11.12 -24.45 26.35
C ARG A 139 12.21 -25.51 26.17
N THR A 140 11.96 -26.52 25.34
CA THR A 140 12.88 -27.64 25.14
C THR A 140 12.96 -28.07 23.68
N VAL A 141 14.10 -28.62 23.26
CA VAL A 141 14.32 -29.11 21.89
C VAL A 141 13.32 -30.23 21.48
N PRO A 142 12.99 -31.22 22.34
CA PRO A 142 12.01 -32.25 21.98
C PRO A 142 10.61 -31.69 21.66
N GLU A 143 10.22 -30.61 22.34
CA GLU A 143 8.95 -29.91 22.09
C GLU A 143 8.91 -29.29 20.69
N ILE A 144 10.05 -28.73 20.24
CA ILE A 144 10.21 -28.18 18.88
C ILE A 144 10.08 -29.30 17.85
N LEU A 145 10.82 -30.40 18.04
CA LEU A 145 10.80 -31.53 17.10
C LEU A 145 9.40 -32.11 16.94
N GLN A 146 8.69 -32.32 18.06
CA GLN A 146 7.33 -32.83 18.02
C GLN A 146 6.35 -31.87 17.33
N ALA A 147 6.54 -30.55 17.50
CA ALA A 147 5.72 -29.54 16.84
C ALA A 147 5.97 -29.50 15.33
N VAL A 148 7.23 -29.57 14.90
CA VAL A 148 7.63 -29.64 13.50
C VAL A 148 7.06 -30.90 12.83
N ASP A 149 7.22 -32.08 13.46
CA ASP A 149 6.68 -33.34 12.95
C ASP A 149 5.15 -33.33 12.80
N ARG A 150 4.46 -32.67 13.73
CA ARG A 150 2.99 -32.48 13.64
C ARG A 150 2.65 -31.61 12.43
N SER A 151 3.31 -30.46 12.26
CA SER A 151 3.10 -29.57 11.11
C SER A 151 3.35 -30.26 9.77
N ILE A 152 4.44 -31.03 9.64
CA ILE A 152 4.76 -31.76 8.40
C ILE A 152 3.69 -32.81 8.08
N ARG A 153 3.24 -33.58 9.08
CA ARG A 153 2.15 -34.56 8.90
C ARG A 153 0.85 -33.91 8.45
N THR A 154 0.51 -32.76 9.03
CA THR A 154 -0.66 -31.99 8.59
C THR A 154 -0.53 -31.60 7.13
N ILE A 155 0.58 -30.99 6.72
CA ILE A 155 0.83 -30.57 5.33
C ILE A 155 0.73 -31.75 4.34
N ASN A 156 1.27 -32.92 4.70
CA ASN A 156 1.20 -34.12 3.88
C ASN A 156 -0.22 -34.66 3.75
N THR A 157 -1.03 -34.58 4.82
CA THR A 157 -2.41 -35.10 4.83
C THR A 157 -3.36 -34.16 4.09
N THR A 158 -3.10 -32.84 4.14
CA THR A 158 -3.95 -31.82 3.50
C THR A 158 -3.53 -31.51 2.06
N GLY A 159 -2.47 -32.13 1.53
CA GLY A 159 -1.99 -31.93 0.16
C GLY A 159 -1.69 -30.47 -0.19
N THR A 160 -1.33 -29.67 0.81
CA THR A 160 -1.34 -28.20 0.67
C THR A 160 -0.05 -27.69 0.04
N ALA A 161 1.06 -28.44 0.11
CA ALA A 161 2.33 -28.11 -0.53
C ALA A 161 2.29 -28.44 -2.04
N LYS A 162 1.67 -27.57 -2.83
CA LYS A 162 1.52 -27.73 -4.28
C LYS A 162 2.83 -27.48 -5.06
N GLY A 163 3.85 -26.91 -4.42
CA GLY A 163 5.13 -26.59 -5.06
C GLY A 163 6.13 -27.75 -5.14
N ILE A 164 5.86 -28.88 -4.48
CA ILE A 164 6.71 -30.07 -4.48
C ILE A 164 5.92 -31.21 -5.14
N LEU A 165 5.84 -31.18 -6.47
CA LEU A 165 5.35 -32.27 -7.34
C LEU A 165 6.01 -32.16 -8.71
#